data_AF-A0A7W6P7A2-F1
#
_entry.id   AF-A0A7W6P7A2-F1
#
_cell.length_a   1.000
_cell.length_b   1.000
_cell.length_c   1.000
_cell.angle_alpha   90.00
_cell.angle_beta   90.00
_cell.angle_gamma   90.00
#
_symmetry.space_group_name_H-M   'P 1'
#
loop_
_entity.id
_entity.type
_entity.pdbx_description
1 polymer ?
#
loop_
_entity_poly.entity_id
_entity_poly.type
_entity_poly.pdbx_seq_one_letter_code
_entity_poly.pdbx_strand_id
1 'polypeptide(L)'
;MLYENESYDKVTRGIAGASSYISIFVLISDKIIGLMQQILVRVYQVLSESYSKLSHEMEFHADAVAAVTVGSKPLIDSLLRMQLASRSVDIIYNYYERKIDDCIISKNIFPQQILVMNFLAQRNKLPFENGFPQVSIGYYNRFNKSKISFSNQYSSHPETDERIKRLNDLGIPVVKPYNEMANKLLVDQEKIAEKFTAQIFQHAVYREQPSLQQLSDFEADFLKENDQNSYPDIFNGYFDYRNPYHQFNADAFELPTISSELNVEEFFDDNNLSVLYELKALEADLAIIDNIDSQVINVKTFNYDGKKYSLADCRAMIDYLKNEISKKNEQLVLLDEKVFEYFRFLAKENETEATFKSLSIKYKRVAEEFTVQEHAYSDLANATRFMHTSASKEMIKRKMVVVKKEERKFKDCLLAIVNNDEYASLITEGAKTALADYLKHDYKYFGADLYFDEEIKDLFFAMNFFGGVIVERHFLVKKELLEFSSKLTNPVLS
;
A
#
# COMPACT_ATOMS: atom_id res chain seq x y z
N MET A 1 23.05 -12.99 -19.22
CA MET A 1 24.02 -13.13 -18.10
C MET A 1 24.09 -14.60 -17.73
N LEU A 2 25.27 -15.14 -17.39
CA LEU A 2 25.49 -16.56 -17.01
C LEU A 2 24.67 -17.06 -15.78
N TYR A 3 23.86 -16.18 -15.20
CA TYR A 3 23.04 -16.43 -14.02
C TYR A 3 21.64 -16.98 -14.36
N GLU A 4 21.13 -16.71 -15.56
CA GLU A 4 19.88 -17.27 -16.06
C GLU A 4 20.18 -18.03 -17.35
N ASN A 5 20.23 -19.36 -17.27
CA ASN A 5 20.51 -20.21 -18.43
C ASN A 5 19.44 -21.31 -18.57
N GLU A 6 18.17 -20.92 -18.60
CA GLU A 6 17.04 -21.85 -18.84
C GLU A 6 17.13 -22.57 -20.20
N SER A 7 17.87 -22.01 -21.16
CA SER A 7 18.11 -22.61 -22.48
C SER A 7 19.03 -23.83 -22.42
N TYR A 8 20.02 -23.84 -21.52
CA TYR A 8 20.93 -24.96 -21.31
C TYR A 8 20.21 -26.15 -20.65
N ASP A 9 19.36 -25.88 -19.66
CA ASP A 9 18.54 -26.91 -18.97
C ASP A 9 17.51 -27.61 -19.87
N LYS A 10 17.08 -26.96 -20.96
CA LYS A 10 16.20 -27.59 -21.97
C LYS A 10 16.98 -28.50 -22.91
N VAL A 11 18.23 -28.16 -23.24
CA VAL A 11 19.10 -28.96 -24.11
C VAL A 11 19.64 -30.19 -23.37
N THR A 12 20.03 -30.05 -22.10
CA THR A 12 20.54 -31.17 -21.28
C THR A 12 19.46 -32.23 -21.00
N ARG A 13 18.21 -31.82 -20.74
CA ARG A 13 17.07 -32.74 -20.58
C ARG A 13 16.71 -33.51 -21.86
N GLY A 14 16.94 -32.93 -23.03
CA GLY A 14 16.75 -33.62 -24.32
C GLY A 14 17.83 -34.67 -24.62
N ILE A 15 19.05 -34.51 -24.10
CA ILE A 15 20.19 -35.39 -24.36
C ILE A 15 20.29 -36.54 -23.32
N ALA A 16 19.85 -36.31 -22.08
CA ALA A 16 19.85 -37.32 -21.02
C ALA A 16 18.92 -38.52 -21.29
N GLY A 17 17.98 -38.40 -22.23
CA GLY A 17 17.09 -39.50 -22.66
C GLY A 17 17.71 -40.48 -23.67
N ALA A 18 18.93 -40.21 -24.19
CA ALA A 18 19.48 -40.96 -25.34
C ALA A 18 20.60 -41.98 -25.00
N SER A 19 21.29 -41.88 -23.86
CA SER A 19 22.30 -42.88 -23.43
C SER A 19 22.81 -42.67 -21.99
N SER A 20 22.98 -43.77 -21.24
CA SER A 20 23.48 -43.77 -19.85
C SER A 20 24.92 -43.24 -19.71
N TYR A 21 25.79 -43.39 -20.72
CA TYR A 21 27.20 -42.97 -20.63
C TYR A 21 27.39 -41.45 -20.76
N ILE A 22 26.49 -40.76 -21.46
CA ILE A 22 26.52 -39.30 -21.66
C ILE A 22 26.00 -38.57 -20.40
N SER A 23 25.12 -39.21 -19.62
CA SER A 23 24.54 -38.64 -18.40
C SER A 23 25.57 -38.28 -17.31
N ILE A 24 26.68 -39.03 -17.21
CA ILE A 24 27.76 -38.75 -16.25
C ILE A 24 28.50 -37.45 -16.59
N PHE A 25 28.72 -37.17 -17.87
CA PHE A 25 29.37 -35.94 -18.32
C PHE A 25 28.47 -34.71 -18.17
N VAL A 26 27.15 -34.88 -18.32
CA VAL A 26 26.15 -33.83 -18.03
C VAL A 26 26.12 -33.51 -16.53
N LEU A 27 26.09 -34.53 -15.66
CA LEU A 27 26.13 -34.33 -14.19
C LEU A 27 27.40 -33.63 -13.71
N ILE A 28 28.55 -33.95 -14.31
CA ILE A 28 29.83 -33.28 -14.00
C ILE A 28 29.80 -31.83 -14.50
N SER A 29 29.27 -31.58 -15.70
CA SER A 29 29.14 -30.24 -16.28
C SER A 29 28.20 -29.36 -15.46
N ASP A 30 27.06 -29.88 -15.03
CA ASP A 30 26.12 -29.16 -14.14
C ASP A 30 26.77 -28.80 -12.81
N LYS A 31 27.61 -29.69 -12.27
CA LYS A 31 28.35 -29.45 -11.03
C LYS A 31 29.42 -28.36 -11.18
N ILE A 32 30.09 -28.31 -12.33
CA ILE A 32 31.07 -27.27 -12.67
C ILE A 32 30.38 -25.92 -12.92
N ILE A 33 29.26 -25.91 -13.65
CA ILE A 33 28.45 -24.71 -13.88
C ILE A 33 27.91 -24.16 -12.57
N GLY A 34 27.37 -25.02 -11.69
CA GLY A 34 26.93 -24.64 -10.36
C GLY A 34 28.06 -24.06 -9.50
N LEU A 35 29.27 -24.64 -9.58
CA LEU A 35 30.46 -24.10 -8.90
C LEU A 35 30.86 -22.72 -9.45
N MET A 36 30.85 -22.55 -10.77
CA MET A 36 31.13 -21.26 -11.40
C MET A 36 30.09 -20.20 -11.03
N GLN A 37 28.81 -20.55 -11.02
CA GLN A 37 27.73 -19.67 -10.59
C GLN A 37 27.90 -19.26 -9.12
N GLN A 38 28.26 -20.20 -8.22
CA GLN A 38 28.55 -19.88 -6.83
C GLN A 38 29.73 -18.90 -6.67
N ILE A 39 30.78 -19.05 -7.49
CA ILE A 39 31.91 -18.12 -7.49
C ILE A 39 31.46 -16.75 -7.98
N LEU A 40 30.70 -16.68 -9.08
CA LEU A 40 30.16 -15.44 -9.64
C LEU A 40 29.26 -14.69 -8.65
N VAL A 41 28.37 -15.40 -7.95
CA VAL A 41 27.52 -14.81 -6.89
C VAL A 41 28.37 -14.24 -5.76
N ARG A 42 29.40 -14.96 -5.31
CA ARG A 42 30.28 -14.46 -4.25
C ARG A 42 31.06 -13.22 -4.67
N VAL A 43 31.58 -13.20 -5.90
CA VAL A 43 32.26 -12.02 -6.45
C VAL A 43 31.29 -10.84 -6.56
N TYR A 44 30.07 -11.08 -7.05
CA TYR A 44 29.03 -10.05 -7.14
C TYR A 44 28.64 -9.50 -5.76
N GLN A 45 28.46 -10.35 -4.76
CA GLN A 45 28.15 -9.94 -3.38
C GLN A 45 29.24 -9.04 -2.80
N VAL A 46 30.52 -9.43 -2.93
CA VAL A 46 31.66 -8.63 -2.44
C VAL A 46 31.76 -7.28 -3.16
N LEU A 47 31.58 -7.28 -4.48
CA LEU A 47 31.60 -6.05 -5.27
C LEU A 47 30.42 -5.14 -4.88
N SER A 48 29.21 -5.68 -4.82
CA SER A 48 27.99 -4.93 -4.48
C SER A 48 28.06 -4.27 -3.11
N GLU A 49 28.56 -4.99 -2.08
CA GLU A 49 28.77 -4.41 -0.74
C GLU A 49 29.81 -3.27 -0.76
N SER A 50 30.88 -3.43 -1.54
CA SER A 50 31.94 -2.42 -1.66
C SER A 50 31.46 -1.19 -2.43
N TYR A 51 30.70 -1.39 -3.51
CA TYR A 51 30.06 -0.33 -4.30
C TYR A 51 29.03 0.44 -3.47
N SER A 52 28.20 -0.24 -2.68
CA SER A 52 27.21 0.39 -1.80
C SER A 52 27.87 1.31 -0.78
N LYS A 53 28.91 0.84 -0.07
CA LYS A 53 29.67 1.68 0.88
C LYS A 53 30.33 2.90 0.23
N LEU A 54 30.94 2.71 -0.94
CA LEU A 54 31.55 3.81 -1.67
C LEU A 54 30.50 4.83 -2.13
N SER A 55 29.35 4.36 -2.63
CA SER A 55 28.21 5.20 -3.03
C SER A 55 27.70 6.03 -1.85
N HIS A 56 27.57 5.43 -0.66
CA HIS A 56 27.16 6.15 0.55
C HIS A 56 28.15 7.23 0.93
N GLU A 57 29.46 6.93 0.94
CA GLU A 57 30.49 7.95 1.22
C GLU A 57 30.50 9.08 0.18
N MET A 58 30.29 8.77 -1.10
CA MET A 58 30.13 9.79 -2.14
C MET A 58 28.92 10.70 -1.88
N GLU A 59 27.81 10.15 -1.40
CA GLU A 59 26.61 10.91 -1.06
C GLU A 59 26.83 11.80 0.17
N PHE A 60 27.47 11.30 1.22
CA PHE A 60 27.86 12.12 2.37
C PHE A 60 28.84 13.23 2.00
N HIS A 61 29.78 12.95 1.08
CA HIS A 61 30.67 13.99 0.56
C HIS A 61 29.92 15.04 -0.27
N ALA A 62 28.97 14.64 -1.11
CA ALA A 62 28.14 15.56 -1.86
C ALA A 62 27.31 16.46 -0.92
N ASP A 63 26.73 15.87 0.13
CA ASP A 63 26.00 16.60 1.17
C ASP A 63 26.90 17.61 1.91
N ALA A 64 28.13 17.22 2.25
CA ALA A 64 29.09 18.11 2.88
C ALA A 64 29.49 19.28 1.97
N VAL A 65 29.73 19.04 0.68
CA VAL A 65 30.04 20.09 -0.31
C VAL A 65 28.86 21.04 -0.46
N ALA A 66 27.63 20.53 -0.53
CA ALA A 66 26.42 21.34 -0.58
C ALA A 66 26.28 22.20 0.69
N ALA A 67 26.48 21.61 1.88
CA ALA A 67 26.43 22.33 3.14
C ALA A 67 27.49 23.44 3.25
N VAL A 68 28.70 23.22 2.76
CA VAL A 68 29.75 24.27 2.67
C VAL A 68 29.32 25.41 1.75
N THR A 69 28.54 25.12 0.71
CA THR A 69 28.13 26.10 -0.30
C THR A 69 26.96 26.97 0.15
N VAL A 70 25.93 26.38 0.77
CA VAL A 70 24.66 27.07 1.08
C VAL A 70 24.22 26.99 2.55
N GLY A 71 24.97 26.28 3.40
CA GLY A 71 24.62 25.95 4.77
C GLY A 71 23.96 24.57 4.89
N SER A 72 24.01 23.97 6.09
CA SER A 72 23.42 22.63 6.32
C SER A 72 21.89 22.63 6.26
N LYS A 73 21.26 23.69 6.78
CA LYS A 73 19.79 23.76 6.96
C LYS A 73 18.99 23.63 5.65
N PRO A 74 19.30 24.34 4.55
CA PRO A 74 18.54 24.21 3.30
C PRO A 74 18.51 22.77 2.75
N LEU A 75 19.63 22.03 2.86
CA LEU A 75 19.68 20.65 2.43
C LEU A 75 18.89 19.73 3.36
N ILE A 76 19.00 19.92 4.69
CA ILE A 76 18.17 19.21 5.67
C ILE A 76 16.68 19.42 5.36
N ASP A 77 16.24 20.66 5.18
CA ASP A 77 14.84 20.99 4.90
C ASP A 77 14.40 20.43 3.54
N SER A 78 15.30 20.28 2.57
CA SER A 78 15.03 19.64 1.28
C SER A 78 14.85 18.12 1.42
N LEU A 79 15.75 17.46 2.14
CA LEU A 79 15.68 16.02 2.41
C LEU A 79 14.41 15.67 3.17
N LEU A 80 14.07 16.49 4.17
CA LEU A 80 12.84 16.35 4.96
C LEU A 80 11.58 16.62 4.16
N ARG A 81 11.60 17.37 3.04
CA ARG A 81 10.41 17.56 2.20
C ARG A 81 10.30 16.52 1.08
N MET A 82 11.37 15.78 0.78
CA MET A 82 11.46 14.93 -0.40
C MET A 82 10.34 13.89 -0.48
N GLN A 83 10.06 13.17 0.61
CA GLN A 83 9.02 12.13 0.57
C GLN A 83 7.61 12.74 0.40
N LEU A 84 7.36 13.91 1.00
CA LEU A 84 6.09 14.62 0.82
C LEU A 84 5.93 15.07 -0.63
N ALA A 85 6.98 15.65 -1.21
CA ALA A 85 6.99 16.08 -2.61
C ALA A 85 6.84 14.91 -3.60
N SER A 86 7.48 13.77 -3.34
CA SER A 86 7.36 12.54 -4.14
C SER A 86 5.92 12.02 -4.10
N ARG A 87 5.35 11.90 -2.89
CA ARG A 87 3.96 11.46 -2.73
C ARG A 87 2.98 12.37 -3.47
N SER A 88 3.21 13.68 -3.49
CA SER A 88 2.37 14.60 -4.25
C SER A 88 2.42 14.34 -5.75
N VAL A 89 3.57 13.97 -6.31
CA VAL A 89 3.70 13.59 -7.72
C VAL A 89 2.96 12.29 -8.00
N ASP A 90 3.11 11.28 -7.14
CA ASP A 90 2.42 10.00 -7.31
C ASP A 90 0.89 10.17 -7.32
N ILE A 91 0.37 11.06 -6.46
CA ILE A 91 -1.06 11.41 -6.45
C ILE A 91 -1.50 12.03 -7.79
N ILE A 92 -0.68 12.92 -8.37
CA ILE A 92 -0.99 13.53 -9.68
C ILE A 92 -0.97 12.49 -10.79
N TYR A 93 0.01 11.59 -10.79
CA TYR A 93 0.10 10.52 -11.78
C TYR A 93 -1.13 9.61 -11.70
N ASN A 94 -1.49 9.15 -10.51
CA ASN A 94 -2.69 8.34 -10.31
C ASN A 94 -3.97 9.09 -10.69
N TYR A 95 -4.04 10.40 -10.40
CA TYR A 95 -5.17 11.24 -10.81
C TYR A 95 -5.31 11.24 -12.34
N TYR A 96 -4.23 11.56 -13.07
CA TYR A 96 -4.28 11.64 -14.52
C TYR A 96 -4.41 10.28 -15.21
N GLU A 97 -3.93 9.20 -14.61
CA GLU A 97 -4.16 7.84 -15.10
C GLU A 97 -5.67 7.54 -15.17
N ARG A 98 -6.44 7.93 -14.14
CA ARG A 98 -7.90 7.78 -14.15
C ARG A 98 -8.61 8.69 -15.15
N LYS A 99 -7.96 9.77 -15.60
CA LYS A 99 -8.51 10.72 -16.57
C LYS A 99 -8.14 10.41 -18.02
N ILE A 100 -7.45 9.30 -18.28
CA ILE A 100 -7.12 8.86 -19.65
C ILE A 100 -8.37 8.64 -20.48
N ASP A 101 -9.37 7.96 -19.91
CA ASP A 101 -10.63 7.66 -20.61
C ASP A 101 -11.45 8.93 -20.90
N ASP A 102 -11.34 9.94 -20.03
CA ASP A 102 -11.96 11.27 -20.21
C ASP A 102 -11.16 12.16 -21.18
N CYS A 103 -10.00 11.69 -21.67
CA CYS A 103 -9.09 12.44 -22.53
C CYS A 103 -8.69 13.81 -21.93
N ILE A 104 -8.34 13.84 -20.64
CA ILE A 104 -7.90 15.06 -19.95
C ILE A 104 -6.41 14.98 -19.61
N ILE A 105 -5.68 16.06 -19.85
CA ILE A 105 -4.25 16.19 -19.53
C ILE A 105 -3.95 17.55 -18.88
N SER A 106 -2.74 17.71 -18.35
CA SER A 106 -2.21 19.00 -17.88
C SER A 106 -1.16 19.53 -18.84
N LYS A 107 -1.10 20.86 -18.99
CA LYS A 107 0.02 21.52 -19.66
C LYS A 107 1.27 21.54 -18.78
N ASN A 108 1.08 21.65 -17.46
CA ASN A 108 2.13 21.77 -16.46
C ASN A 108 1.64 21.20 -15.12
N ILE A 109 2.24 20.10 -14.65
CA ILE A 109 1.83 19.44 -13.41
C ILE A 109 2.40 20.05 -12.13
N PHE A 110 3.42 20.91 -12.22
CA PHE A 110 4.12 21.41 -11.02
C PHE A 110 3.26 22.33 -10.12
N PRO A 111 2.38 23.21 -10.65
CA PRO A 111 1.41 23.91 -9.82
C PRO A 111 0.46 22.97 -9.07
N GLN A 112 0.02 21.89 -9.73
CA GLN A 112 -0.83 20.86 -9.13
C GLN A 112 -0.06 20.10 -8.03
N GLN A 113 1.24 19.86 -8.23
CA GLN A 113 2.09 19.21 -7.23
C GLN A 113 2.21 20.04 -5.97
N ILE A 114 2.40 21.36 -6.11
CA ILE A 114 2.44 22.29 -4.97
C ILE A 114 1.10 22.30 -4.25
N LEU A 115 -0.02 22.34 -4.99
CA LEU A 115 -1.36 22.28 -4.42
C LEU A 115 -1.56 21.01 -3.58
N VAL A 116 -1.27 19.84 -4.15
CA VAL A 116 -1.39 18.54 -3.46
C VAL A 116 -0.45 18.47 -2.25
N MET A 117 0.80 18.93 -2.39
CA MET A 117 1.77 18.97 -1.28
C MET A 117 1.27 19.82 -0.11
N ASN A 118 0.73 21.00 -0.41
CA ASN A 118 0.19 21.90 0.61
C ASN A 118 -1.08 21.33 1.25
N PHE A 119 -1.97 20.73 0.45
CA PHE A 119 -3.14 20.01 0.95
C PHE A 119 -2.76 18.90 1.93
N LEU A 120 -1.81 18.03 1.56
CA LEU A 120 -1.31 16.97 2.44
C LEU A 120 -0.70 17.53 3.72
N ALA A 121 0.09 18.60 3.62
CA ALA A 121 0.71 19.23 4.78
C ALA A 121 -0.31 19.84 5.74
N GLN A 122 -1.35 20.50 5.21
CA GLN A 122 -2.45 21.05 6.01
C GLN A 122 -3.23 19.96 6.73
N ARG A 123 -3.59 18.88 6.03
CA ARG A 123 -4.27 17.72 6.64
C ARG A 123 -3.44 17.07 7.75
N ASN A 124 -2.12 17.11 7.62
CA ASN A 124 -1.18 16.63 8.64
C ASN A 124 -0.79 17.69 9.69
N LYS A 125 -1.42 18.87 9.68
CA LYS A 125 -1.17 19.97 10.62
C LYS A 125 0.30 20.41 10.65
N LEU A 126 0.99 20.31 9.50
CA LEU A 126 2.38 20.74 9.40
C LEU A 126 2.49 22.27 9.40
N PRO A 127 3.48 22.85 10.10
CA PRO A 127 3.74 24.27 10.02
C PRO A 127 4.22 24.66 8.62
N PHE A 128 3.96 25.90 8.23
CA PHE A 128 4.42 26.47 6.97
C PHE A 128 5.42 27.59 7.23
N GLU A 129 6.47 27.64 6.42
CA GLU A 129 7.41 28.74 6.38
C GLU A 129 7.70 29.08 4.92
N ASN A 130 7.60 30.37 4.55
CA ASN A 130 7.82 30.85 3.18
C ASN A 130 7.00 30.10 2.10
N GLY A 131 5.76 29.70 2.44
CA GLY A 131 4.88 28.97 1.52
C GLY A 131 5.19 27.49 1.37
N PHE A 132 6.09 26.93 2.20
CA PHE A 132 6.46 25.52 2.17
C PHE A 132 6.19 24.82 3.50
N PRO A 133 5.82 23.53 3.46
CA PRO A 133 5.63 22.73 4.66
C PRO A 133 6.96 22.44 5.36
N GLN A 134 7.00 22.66 6.66
CA GLN A 134 8.13 22.35 7.52
C GLN A 134 7.96 20.94 8.08
N VAL A 135 8.69 20.01 7.48
CA VAL A 135 8.65 18.59 7.85
C VAL A 135 9.76 18.30 8.86
N SER A 136 9.48 17.45 9.85
CA SER A 136 10.46 16.99 10.83
C SER A 136 10.71 15.49 10.70
N ILE A 137 11.83 15.00 11.25
CA ILE A 137 12.06 13.55 11.39
C ILE A 137 10.91 12.90 12.19
N GLY A 138 10.40 13.61 13.22
CA GLY A 138 9.27 13.15 14.02
C GLY A 138 8.00 12.89 13.20
N TYR A 139 7.76 13.68 12.15
CA TYR A 139 6.64 13.45 11.23
C TYR A 139 6.77 12.10 10.50
N TYR A 140 7.95 11.77 9.98
CA TYR A 140 8.18 10.48 9.31
C TYR A 140 8.15 9.30 10.30
N ASN A 141 8.72 9.48 11.48
CA ASN A 141 8.73 8.47 12.54
C ASN A 141 7.38 8.32 13.25
N ARG A 142 6.41 9.21 12.99
CA ARG A 142 5.02 9.03 13.45
C ARG A 142 4.40 7.83 12.75
N PHE A 143 4.61 7.71 11.44
CA PHE A 143 4.03 6.65 10.60
C PHE A 143 4.92 5.42 10.50
N ASN A 144 6.25 5.62 10.44
CA ASN A 144 7.19 4.51 10.38
C ASN A 144 7.62 4.08 11.80
N LYS A 145 6.96 3.04 12.32
CA LYS A 145 7.30 2.40 13.61
C LYS A 145 8.06 1.07 13.43
N SER A 146 8.44 0.73 12.19
CA SER A 146 9.15 -0.52 11.90
C SER A 146 10.48 -0.56 12.63
N LYS A 147 10.78 -1.72 13.22
CA LYS A 147 12.04 -1.93 13.94
C LYS A 147 13.02 -2.78 13.15
N ILE A 148 12.59 -3.33 12.02
CA ILE A 148 13.46 -4.12 11.17
C ILE A 148 14.35 -3.19 10.35
N SER A 149 15.62 -3.55 10.28
CA SER A 149 16.54 -2.94 9.34
C SER A 149 17.44 -4.03 8.78
N PHE A 150 17.59 -4.03 7.46
CA PHE A 150 18.67 -4.78 6.85
C PHE A 150 19.92 -3.94 7.02
N SER A 151 20.97 -4.48 7.63
CA SER A 151 22.28 -3.82 7.59
C SER A 151 22.55 -3.38 6.15
N ASN A 152 22.92 -2.11 5.93
CA ASN A 152 23.10 -1.30 4.68
C ASN A 152 23.80 -1.98 3.47
N GLN A 153 23.83 -3.30 3.36
CA GLN A 153 24.62 -4.09 2.43
C GLN A 153 24.07 -4.03 0.99
N TYR A 154 22.85 -3.52 0.78
CA TYR A 154 22.19 -3.53 -0.53
C TYR A 154 21.50 -2.22 -0.94
N SER A 155 21.46 -1.18 -0.10
CA SER A 155 20.94 0.13 -0.53
C SER A 155 22.03 0.89 -1.29
N SER A 156 21.70 1.47 -2.45
CA SER A 156 22.63 2.36 -3.17
C SER A 156 22.77 3.74 -2.52
N HIS A 157 21.85 4.09 -1.60
CA HIS A 157 21.79 5.39 -0.92
C HIS A 157 21.75 5.22 0.60
N PRO A 158 22.41 6.09 1.38
CA PRO A 158 22.29 6.10 2.82
C PRO A 158 20.90 6.60 3.24
N GLU A 159 20.45 6.17 4.41
CA GLU A 159 19.17 6.61 4.98
C GLU A 159 19.16 8.12 5.22
N THR A 160 18.00 8.75 4.99
CA THR A 160 17.81 10.19 5.18
C THR A 160 18.16 10.65 6.59
N ASP A 161 17.85 9.86 7.62
CA ASP A 161 18.16 10.18 9.02
C ASP A 161 19.68 10.24 9.26
N GLU A 162 20.45 9.35 8.65
CA GLU A 162 21.92 9.36 8.76
C GLU A 162 22.51 10.60 8.08
N ARG A 163 21.99 10.95 6.89
CA ARG A 163 22.40 12.16 6.16
C ARG A 163 22.09 13.43 6.95
N ILE A 164 20.89 13.54 7.51
CA ILE A 164 20.50 14.69 8.36
C ILE A 164 21.38 14.77 9.60
N LYS A 165 21.68 13.64 10.25
CA LYS A 165 22.59 13.62 11.40
C LYS A 165 23.97 14.17 11.04
N ARG A 166 24.58 13.70 9.96
CA ARG A 166 25.90 14.22 9.50
C ARG A 166 25.83 15.70 9.14
N LEU A 167 24.76 16.16 8.50
CA LEU A 167 24.56 17.57 8.16
C LEU A 167 24.42 18.47 9.40
N ASN A 168 23.74 17.98 10.43
CA ASN A 168 23.67 18.66 11.73
C ASN A 168 25.04 18.72 12.41
N ASP A 169 25.80 17.61 12.37
CA ASP A 169 27.15 17.55 12.95
C ASP A 169 28.12 18.52 12.25
N LEU A 170 27.95 18.78 10.94
CA LEU A 170 28.71 19.79 10.20
C LEU A 170 28.40 21.23 10.69
N GLY A 171 27.17 21.50 11.11
CA GLY A 171 26.78 22.78 11.74
C GLY A 171 27.04 24.04 10.90
N ILE A 172 27.07 23.94 9.57
CA ILE A 172 27.47 25.06 8.70
C ILE A 172 26.31 26.06 8.60
N PRO A 173 26.48 27.34 9.01
CA PRO A 173 25.41 28.33 9.01
C PRO A 173 25.05 28.81 7.60
N VAL A 174 23.80 29.24 7.42
CA VAL A 174 23.34 29.88 6.19
C VAL A 174 23.83 31.33 6.17
N VAL A 175 24.68 31.68 5.20
CA VAL A 175 25.26 33.03 5.11
C VAL A 175 24.37 34.00 4.33
N LYS A 176 23.67 33.51 3.30
CA LYS A 176 22.77 34.30 2.45
C LYS A 176 21.48 33.52 2.19
N PRO A 177 20.44 33.69 3.02
CA PRO A 177 19.20 32.96 2.82
C PRO A 177 18.52 33.40 1.52
N TYR A 178 18.06 32.41 0.75
CA TYR A 178 17.19 32.60 -0.41
C TYR A 178 15.95 31.75 -0.19
N ASN A 179 14.82 32.42 0.06
CA ASN A 179 13.60 31.77 0.54
C ASN A 179 12.56 31.54 -0.57
N GLU A 180 12.90 31.86 -1.81
CA GLU A 180 12.05 31.61 -2.98
C GLU A 180 12.14 30.15 -3.44
N MET A 181 11.20 29.75 -4.28
CA MET A 181 11.23 28.42 -4.90
C MET A 181 12.48 28.23 -5.76
N ALA A 182 13.16 27.09 -5.60
CA ALA A 182 14.39 26.78 -6.35
C ALA A 182 14.19 26.78 -7.87
N ASN A 183 12.97 26.51 -8.37
CA ASN A 183 12.66 26.59 -9.79
C ASN A 183 12.85 27.99 -10.39
N LYS A 184 12.80 29.06 -9.58
CA LYS A 184 13.09 30.43 -10.00
C LYS A 184 14.53 30.63 -10.45
N LEU A 185 15.44 29.71 -10.10
CA LEU A 185 16.81 29.70 -10.60
C LEU A 185 16.92 29.19 -12.05
N LEU A 186 15.88 28.53 -12.56
CA LEU A 186 15.86 27.99 -13.92
C LEU A 186 15.43 29.06 -14.92
N VAL A 187 16.26 29.29 -15.94
CA VAL A 187 15.87 30.06 -17.11
C VAL A 187 14.79 29.30 -17.87
N ASP A 188 13.75 29.99 -18.36
CA ASP A 188 12.62 29.37 -19.07
C ASP A 188 11.89 28.27 -18.25
N GLN A 189 11.79 28.44 -16.92
CA GLN A 189 11.17 27.46 -16.00
C GLN A 189 9.84 26.89 -16.50
N GLU A 190 8.98 27.72 -17.12
CA GLU A 190 7.67 27.28 -17.62
C GLU A 190 7.81 26.34 -18.81
N LYS A 191 8.67 26.67 -19.78
CA LYS A 191 8.89 25.80 -20.95
C LYS A 191 9.53 24.47 -20.55
N ILE A 192 10.41 24.49 -19.56
CA ILE A 192 11.03 23.27 -19.01
C ILE A 192 9.94 22.40 -18.36
N ALA A 193 9.10 23.01 -17.52
CA ALA A 193 7.98 22.33 -16.85
C ALA A 193 6.99 21.71 -17.85
N GLU A 194 6.60 22.45 -18.88
CA GLU A 194 5.72 21.97 -19.96
C GLU A 194 6.36 20.82 -20.74
N LYS A 195 7.67 20.89 -21.02
CA LYS A 195 8.39 19.81 -21.72
C LYS A 195 8.44 18.52 -20.91
N PHE A 196 8.73 18.61 -19.61
CA PHE A 196 8.68 17.45 -18.72
C PHE A 196 7.27 16.88 -18.62
N THR A 197 6.26 17.75 -18.52
CA THR A 197 4.85 17.36 -18.47
C THR A 197 4.42 16.63 -19.75
N ALA A 198 4.81 17.13 -20.92
CA ALA A 198 4.51 16.48 -22.20
C ALA A 198 5.12 15.07 -22.30
N GLN A 199 6.30 14.83 -21.71
CA GLN A 199 6.92 13.49 -21.70
C GLN A 199 6.13 12.50 -20.85
N ILE A 200 5.51 12.95 -19.76
CA ILE A 200 4.66 12.10 -18.90
C ILE A 200 3.45 11.58 -19.69
N PHE A 201 2.81 12.44 -20.48
CA PHE A 201 1.60 12.09 -21.23
C PHE A 201 1.87 11.43 -22.60
N GLN A 202 3.12 11.41 -23.07
CA GLN A 202 3.48 11.01 -24.44
C GLN A 202 3.09 9.57 -24.81
N HIS A 203 3.07 8.66 -23.83
CA HIS A 203 2.86 7.23 -24.05
C HIS A 203 1.42 6.76 -23.73
N ALA A 204 0.57 7.65 -23.21
CA ALA A 204 -0.82 7.32 -22.94
C ALA A 204 -1.62 7.25 -24.26
N VAL A 205 -2.55 6.30 -24.34
CA VAL A 205 -3.43 6.12 -25.50
C VAL A 205 -4.78 6.76 -25.20
N TYR A 206 -5.07 7.85 -25.91
CA TYR A 206 -6.33 8.59 -25.78
C TYR A 206 -7.30 8.21 -26.89
N ARG A 207 -8.59 8.12 -26.56
CA ARG A 207 -9.64 7.80 -27.54
C ARG A 207 -9.85 8.92 -28.55
N GLU A 208 -9.60 10.16 -28.12
CA GLU A 208 -9.67 11.37 -28.93
C GLU A 208 -8.58 12.38 -28.52
N GLN A 209 -8.57 13.54 -29.16
CA GLN A 209 -7.59 14.59 -28.83
C GLN A 209 -7.82 15.08 -27.39
N PRO A 210 -6.81 15.00 -26.52
CA PRO A 210 -7.00 15.34 -25.13
C PRO A 210 -7.16 16.85 -24.92
N SER A 211 -7.99 17.21 -23.94
CA SER A 211 -8.23 18.58 -23.49
C SER A 211 -7.29 18.98 -22.36
N LEU A 212 -6.92 20.27 -22.31
CA LEU A 212 -6.09 20.82 -21.24
C LEU A 212 -6.95 21.23 -20.05
N GLN A 213 -6.72 20.59 -18.90
CA GLN A 213 -7.35 20.96 -17.63
C GLN A 213 -6.72 22.23 -17.06
N GLN A 214 -7.55 23.16 -16.56
CA GLN A 214 -7.07 24.30 -15.80
C GLN A 214 -6.79 23.91 -14.35
N LEU A 215 -5.91 24.65 -13.67
CA LEU A 215 -5.57 24.39 -12.27
C LEU A 215 -6.79 24.45 -11.35
N SER A 216 -7.72 25.38 -11.58
CA SER A 216 -8.95 25.52 -10.80
C SER A 216 -9.88 24.31 -10.95
N ASP A 217 -9.96 23.75 -12.16
CA ASP A 217 -10.80 22.58 -12.43
C ASP A 217 -10.18 21.34 -11.78
N PHE A 218 -8.85 21.22 -11.88
CA PHE A 218 -8.10 20.18 -11.14
C PHE A 218 -8.33 20.27 -9.64
N GLU A 219 -8.23 21.47 -9.04
CA GLU A 219 -8.42 21.66 -7.60
C GLU A 219 -9.82 21.24 -7.16
N ALA A 220 -10.86 21.70 -7.88
CA ALA A 220 -12.24 21.36 -7.57
C ALA A 220 -12.49 19.84 -7.69
N ASP A 221 -12.01 19.21 -8.76
CA ASP A 221 -12.16 17.78 -8.97
C ASP A 221 -11.35 16.97 -7.95
N PHE A 222 -10.12 17.36 -7.66
CA PHE A 222 -9.24 16.70 -6.69
C PHE A 222 -9.83 16.74 -5.27
N LEU A 223 -10.30 17.91 -4.82
CA LEU A 223 -10.92 18.06 -3.51
C LEU A 223 -12.22 17.25 -3.42
N LYS A 224 -13.04 17.27 -4.47
CA LYS A 224 -14.26 16.46 -4.54
C LYS A 224 -13.95 14.96 -4.48
N GLU A 225 -12.98 14.47 -5.25
CA GLU A 225 -12.56 13.07 -5.22
C GLU A 225 -11.99 12.69 -3.84
N ASN A 226 -11.20 13.57 -3.22
CA ASN A 226 -10.69 13.34 -1.86
C ASN A 226 -11.84 13.26 -0.85
N ASP A 227 -12.78 14.20 -0.89
CA ASP A 227 -13.91 14.25 0.05
C ASP A 227 -14.83 13.05 -0.14
N GLN A 228 -14.98 12.54 -1.37
CA GLN A 228 -15.74 11.33 -1.67
C GLN A 228 -15.04 10.05 -1.20
N ASN A 229 -13.70 10.02 -1.20
CA ASN A 229 -12.92 8.82 -0.90
C ASN A 229 -12.17 8.87 0.45
N SER A 230 -12.56 9.77 1.35
CA SER A 230 -12.01 9.86 2.70
C SER A 230 -13.07 9.77 3.79
N TYR A 231 -12.62 9.45 5.00
CA TYR A 231 -13.43 9.55 6.22
C TYR A 231 -13.28 10.94 6.88
N PRO A 232 -14.24 11.36 7.73
CA PRO A 232 -14.20 12.68 8.38
C PRO A 232 -12.91 12.96 9.15
N ASP A 233 -12.38 14.17 9.01
CA ASP A 233 -11.09 14.58 9.59
C ASP A 233 -11.06 14.54 11.13
N ILE A 234 -12.21 14.61 11.79
CA ILE A 234 -12.32 14.52 13.26
C ILE A 234 -11.75 13.20 13.82
N PHE A 235 -11.66 12.16 12.99
CA PHE A 235 -11.13 10.86 13.36
C PHE A 235 -9.60 10.74 13.19
N ASN A 236 -8.94 11.79 12.67
CA ASN A 236 -7.49 11.87 12.52
C ASN A 236 -6.88 10.64 11.79
N GLY A 237 -7.59 10.09 10.81
CA GLY A 237 -7.18 8.91 10.04
C GLY A 237 -7.24 7.57 10.78
N TYR A 238 -7.79 7.51 12.01
CA TYR A 238 -7.91 6.27 12.78
C TYR A 238 -8.63 5.18 11.97
N PHE A 239 -9.77 5.53 11.39
CA PHE A 239 -10.57 4.59 10.60
C PHE A 239 -10.02 4.29 9.20
N ASP A 240 -8.92 4.90 8.76
CA ASP A 240 -8.23 4.50 7.53
C ASP A 240 -7.63 3.08 7.69
N TYR A 241 -7.26 2.71 8.92
CA TYR A 241 -6.62 1.42 9.24
C TYR A 241 -7.46 0.54 10.19
N ARG A 242 -8.60 1.05 10.65
CA ARG A 242 -9.50 0.40 11.62
C ARG A 242 -10.94 0.44 11.17
N ASN A 243 -11.69 -0.57 11.57
CA ASN A 243 -13.13 -0.65 11.37
C ASN A 243 -13.86 -0.18 12.63
N PRO A 244 -15.00 0.52 12.51
CA PRO A 244 -15.88 0.78 13.65
C PRO A 244 -16.18 -0.51 14.42
N TYR A 245 -16.34 -0.37 15.74
CA TYR A 245 -16.68 -1.51 16.59
C TYR A 245 -18.02 -2.11 16.17
N HIS A 246 -18.01 -3.40 15.87
CA HIS A 246 -19.18 -4.14 15.37
C HIS A 246 -19.39 -5.48 16.10
N GLN A 247 -18.64 -5.73 17.18
CA GLN A 247 -18.75 -6.97 17.97
C GLN A 247 -19.83 -6.89 19.07
N PHE A 248 -20.65 -5.83 19.08
CA PHE A 248 -21.77 -5.69 20.00
C PHE A 248 -22.92 -6.65 19.68
N ASN A 249 -23.73 -6.96 20.69
CA ASN A 249 -25.00 -7.68 20.58
C ASN A 249 -26.18 -6.71 20.37
N ALA A 250 -27.32 -7.22 19.87
CA ALA A 250 -28.48 -6.38 19.54
C ALA A 250 -29.01 -5.59 20.76
N ASP A 251 -28.87 -6.17 21.96
CA ASP A 251 -29.29 -5.58 23.23
C ASP A 251 -28.39 -4.43 23.70
N ALA A 252 -27.23 -4.20 23.07
CA ALA A 252 -26.31 -3.13 23.45
C ALA A 252 -26.97 -1.75 23.38
N PHE A 253 -27.97 -1.55 22.52
CA PHE A 253 -28.71 -0.30 22.43
C PHE A 253 -29.79 -0.14 23.51
N GLU A 254 -30.12 -1.20 24.25
CA GLU A 254 -31.10 -1.13 25.35
C GLU A 254 -30.43 -0.81 26.69
N LEU A 255 -29.09 -0.89 26.75
CA LEU A 255 -28.31 -0.59 27.95
C LEU A 255 -28.28 0.91 28.24
N PRO A 256 -28.15 1.34 29.52
CA PRO A 256 -27.92 2.75 29.82
C PRO A 256 -26.60 3.23 29.19
N THR A 257 -26.59 4.47 28.70
CA THR A 257 -25.39 5.17 28.25
C THR A 257 -24.81 5.98 29.42
N ILE A 258 -23.49 6.12 29.44
CA ILE A 258 -22.79 6.93 30.43
C ILE A 258 -21.96 7.96 29.66
N SER A 259 -21.93 9.20 30.16
CA SER A 259 -21.08 10.23 29.60
C SER A 259 -19.60 9.80 29.66
N SER A 260 -18.89 9.96 28.56
CA SER A 260 -17.45 9.71 28.49
C SER A 260 -16.70 10.82 29.21
N GLU A 261 -15.63 10.47 29.92
CA GLU A 261 -14.66 11.44 30.43
C GLU A 261 -13.79 12.03 29.30
N LEU A 262 -13.68 11.32 28.17
CA LEU A 262 -12.92 11.73 26.99
C LEU A 262 -13.82 12.39 25.94
N ASN A 263 -13.30 13.44 25.29
CA ASN A 263 -13.87 14.03 24.08
C ASN A 263 -13.35 13.35 22.79
N VAL A 264 -13.88 13.76 21.63
CA VAL A 264 -13.54 13.15 20.35
C VAL A 264 -12.06 13.35 19.99
N GLU A 265 -11.50 14.53 20.25
CA GLU A 265 -10.09 14.82 19.97
C GLU A 265 -9.15 13.95 20.82
N GLU A 266 -9.52 13.63 22.06
CA GLU A 266 -8.75 12.78 22.97
C GLU A 266 -8.78 11.30 22.53
N PHE A 267 -9.89 10.81 21.96
CA PHE A 267 -9.95 9.45 21.39
C PHE A 267 -8.99 9.28 20.21
N PHE A 268 -8.80 10.33 19.40
CA PHE A 268 -8.01 10.30 18.17
C PHE A 268 -6.74 11.15 18.25
N ASP A 269 -6.19 11.28 19.47
CA ASP A 269 -4.93 11.96 19.71
C ASP A 269 -3.71 11.16 19.18
N ASP A 270 -2.54 11.78 19.23
CA ASP A 270 -1.30 11.14 18.76
C ASP A 270 -0.89 9.93 19.61
N ASN A 271 -1.30 9.85 20.87
CA ASN A 271 -0.98 8.72 21.75
C ASN A 271 -1.74 7.47 21.31
N ASN A 272 -3.05 7.59 21.11
CA ASN A 272 -3.91 6.50 20.67
C ASN A 272 -3.57 6.07 19.23
N LEU A 273 -3.27 7.03 18.35
CA LEU A 273 -2.80 6.72 17.00
C LEU A 273 -1.42 6.05 16.98
N SER A 274 -0.52 6.36 17.92
CA SER A 274 0.79 5.68 18.00
C SER A 274 0.62 4.17 18.21
N VAL A 275 -0.35 3.73 19.01
CA VAL A 275 -0.62 2.29 19.22
C VAL A 275 -1.07 1.63 17.90
N LEU A 276 -1.88 2.32 17.10
CA LEU A 276 -2.30 1.86 15.77
C LEU A 276 -1.12 1.76 14.79
N TYR A 277 -0.26 2.78 14.73
CA TYR A 277 0.91 2.76 13.85
C TYR A 277 1.95 1.72 14.29
N GLU A 278 2.11 1.51 15.59
CA GLU A 278 2.94 0.42 16.13
C GLU A 278 2.41 -0.96 15.72
N LEU A 279 1.09 -1.17 15.79
CA LEU A 279 0.46 -2.40 15.30
C LEU A 279 0.77 -2.61 13.81
N LYS A 280 0.59 -1.59 12.96
CA LYS A 280 0.87 -1.70 11.52
C LYS A 280 2.34 -1.97 11.20
N ALA A 281 3.25 -1.38 11.95
CA ALA A 281 4.67 -1.69 11.84
C ALA A 281 4.99 -3.13 12.26
N LEU A 282 4.39 -3.63 13.35
CA LEU A 282 4.58 -5.02 13.78
C LEU A 282 4.04 -6.01 12.74
N GLU A 283 2.89 -5.73 12.13
CA GLU A 283 2.32 -6.54 11.04
C GLU A 283 3.26 -6.57 9.81
N ALA A 284 3.81 -5.42 9.43
CA ALA A 284 4.78 -5.32 8.34
C ALA A 284 6.09 -6.06 8.66
N ASP A 285 6.63 -5.87 9.87
CA ASP A 285 7.84 -6.55 10.35
C ASP A 285 7.64 -8.08 10.37
N LEU A 286 6.48 -8.55 10.85
CA LEU A 286 6.10 -9.96 10.83
C LEU A 286 6.10 -10.52 9.40
N ALA A 287 5.48 -9.81 8.45
CA ALA A 287 5.44 -10.23 7.05
C ALA A 287 6.85 -10.32 6.43
N ILE A 288 7.73 -9.38 6.77
CA ILE A 288 9.12 -9.42 6.31
C ILE A 288 9.87 -10.62 6.92
N ILE A 289 9.72 -10.87 8.21
CA ILE A 289 10.41 -11.97 8.90
C ILE A 289 9.89 -13.33 8.43
N ASP A 290 8.59 -13.46 8.17
CA ASP A 290 7.99 -14.66 7.57
C ASP A 290 8.54 -14.93 6.15
N ASN A 291 8.76 -13.87 5.36
CA ASN A 291 9.43 -13.96 4.06
C ASN A 291 10.92 -14.35 4.17
N ILE A 292 11.60 -13.97 5.26
CA ILE A 292 12.98 -14.42 5.54
C ILE A 292 12.98 -15.91 5.95
N ASP A 293 12.08 -16.34 6.84
CA ASP A 293 11.97 -17.74 7.29
C ASP A 293 11.65 -18.69 6.13
N SER A 294 10.74 -18.27 5.25
CA SER A 294 10.35 -19.00 4.04
C SER A 294 11.35 -18.90 2.88
N GLN A 295 12.47 -18.20 3.08
CA GLN A 295 13.55 -17.97 2.10
C GLN A 295 13.10 -17.28 0.81
N VAL A 296 11.96 -16.58 0.83
CA VAL A 296 11.55 -15.65 -0.24
C VAL A 296 12.53 -14.47 -0.27
N ILE A 297 12.93 -13.97 0.91
CA ILE A 297 13.99 -12.98 1.09
C ILE A 297 15.26 -13.71 1.54
N ASN A 298 16.30 -13.72 0.70
CA ASN A 298 17.55 -14.40 1.00
C ASN A 298 18.55 -13.45 1.66
N VAL A 299 18.54 -13.39 2.99
CA VAL A 299 19.52 -12.64 3.80
C VAL A 299 20.15 -13.53 4.86
N LYS A 300 21.44 -13.31 5.16
CA LYS A 300 22.14 -14.08 6.20
C LYS A 300 21.74 -13.65 7.61
N THR A 301 21.60 -12.33 7.79
CA THR A 301 21.29 -11.70 9.08
C THR A 301 20.51 -10.43 8.86
N PHE A 302 19.67 -10.06 9.83
CA PHE A 302 18.94 -8.79 9.86
C PHE A 302 19.06 -8.17 11.25
N ASN A 303 18.78 -6.88 11.37
CA ASN A 303 18.71 -6.20 12.65
C ASN A 303 17.24 -5.95 13.00
N TYR A 304 16.89 -6.15 14.27
CA TYR A 304 15.58 -5.82 14.82
C TYR A 304 15.79 -5.10 16.15
N ASP A 305 15.30 -3.87 16.26
CA ASP A 305 15.45 -3.02 17.46
C ASP A 305 16.92 -2.88 17.92
N GLY A 306 17.82 -2.68 16.94
CA GLY A 306 19.27 -2.55 17.17
C GLY A 306 20.02 -3.85 17.50
N LYS A 307 19.33 -5.00 17.57
CA LYS A 307 19.95 -6.32 17.81
C LYS A 307 20.02 -7.13 16.53
N LYS A 308 21.10 -7.90 16.36
CA LYS A 308 21.34 -8.71 15.16
C LYS A 308 20.76 -10.12 15.33
N TYR A 309 20.05 -10.59 14.31
CA TYR A 309 19.39 -11.89 14.24
C TYR A 309 19.78 -12.65 12.96
N SER A 310 19.57 -13.96 12.96
CA SER A 310 19.84 -14.89 11.87
C SER A 310 18.58 -15.68 11.47
N LEU A 311 18.67 -16.47 10.40
CA LEU A 311 17.60 -17.37 9.97
C LEU A 311 17.13 -18.31 11.09
N ALA A 312 18.04 -18.74 11.97
CA ALA A 312 17.70 -19.64 13.08
C ALA A 312 16.81 -18.96 14.14
N ASP A 313 16.80 -17.62 14.20
CA ASP A 313 16.05 -16.84 15.18
C ASP A 313 14.65 -16.46 14.68
N CYS A 314 14.37 -16.64 13.38
CA CYS A 314 13.13 -16.19 12.74
C CYS A 314 11.88 -16.74 13.41
N ARG A 315 11.82 -18.05 13.71
CA ARG A 315 10.63 -18.67 14.33
C ARG A 315 10.31 -18.07 15.70
N ALA A 316 11.32 -17.90 16.55
CA ALA A 316 11.13 -17.28 17.86
C ALA A 316 10.70 -15.81 17.75
N MET A 317 11.24 -15.08 16.75
CA MET A 317 10.82 -13.72 16.46
C MET A 317 9.39 -13.63 15.95
N ILE A 318 8.96 -14.55 15.08
CA ILE A 318 7.58 -14.64 14.58
C ILE A 318 6.61 -14.82 15.76
N ASP A 319 6.92 -15.72 16.70
CA ASP A 319 6.08 -15.95 17.88
C ASP A 319 6.03 -14.71 18.79
N TYR A 320 7.17 -14.05 19.00
CA TYR A 320 7.24 -12.78 19.73
C TYR A 320 6.36 -11.69 19.09
N LEU A 321 6.48 -11.49 17.77
CA LEU A 321 5.72 -10.47 17.05
C LEU A 321 4.22 -10.76 17.05
N LYS A 322 3.81 -12.01 16.85
CA LYS A 322 2.39 -12.41 16.95
C LYS A 322 1.81 -12.09 18.33
N ASN A 323 2.57 -12.32 19.39
CA ASN A 323 2.14 -12.00 20.75
C ASN A 323 2.02 -10.48 20.98
N GLU A 324 2.98 -9.68 20.51
CA GLU A 324 2.90 -8.22 20.60
C GLU A 324 1.74 -7.64 19.78
N ILE A 325 1.51 -8.17 18.57
CA ILE A 325 0.35 -7.85 17.73
C ILE A 325 -0.96 -8.13 18.47
N SER A 326 -1.08 -9.29 19.15
CA SER A 326 -2.27 -9.64 19.94
C SER A 326 -2.53 -8.61 21.04
N LYS A 327 -1.50 -8.27 21.83
CA LYS A 327 -1.63 -7.28 22.92
C LYS A 327 -2.05 -5.90 22.42
N LYS A 328 -1.45 -5.45 21.32
CA LYS A 328 -1.79 -4.15 20.70
C LYS A 328 -3.21 -4.15 20.15
N ASN A 329 -3.64 -5.27 19.56
CA ASN A 329 -5.02 -5.43 19.13
C ASN A 329 -6.01 -5.41 20.30
N GLU A 330 -5.73 -6.09 21.40
CA GLU A 330 -6.58 -6.05 22.60
C GLU A 330 -6.73 -4.63 23.16
N GLN A 331 -5.63 -3.88 23.28
CA GLN A 331 -5.65 -2.48 23.71
C GLN A 331 -6.56 -1.62 22.84
N LEU A 332 -6.51 -1.86 21.54
CA LEU A 332 -7.24 -1.09 20.57
C LEU A 332 -8.71 -1.51 20.45
N VAL A 333 -9.05 -2.79 20.64
CA VAL A 333 -10.46 -3.23 20.73
C VAL A 333 -11.16 -2.55 21.91
N LEU A 334 -10.47 -2.40 23.05
CA LEU A 334 -10.99 -1.65 24.19
C LEU A 334 -11.20 -0.16 23.87
N LEU A 335 -10.33 0.43 23.04
CA LEU A 335 -10.51 1.79 22.55
C LEU A 335 -11.71 1.88 21.60
N ASP A 336 -11.85 0.93 20.68
CA ASP A 336 -12.95 0.86 19.71
C ASP A 336 -14.32 0.74 20.42
N GLU A 337 -14.39 -0.07 21.48
CA GLU A 337 -15.59 -0.20 22.33
C GLU A 337 -15.94 1.12 23.02
N LYS A 338 -14.95 1.81 23.60
CA LYS A 338 -15.19 3.14 24.21
C LYS A 338 -15.64 4.19 23.21
N VAL A 339 -15.07 4.18 22.00
CA VAL A 339 -15.49 5.07 20.90
C VAL A 339 -16.94 4.78 20.50
N PHE A 340 -17.33 3.50 20.42
CA PHE A 340 -18.71 3.13 20.15
C PHE A 340 -19.67 3.60 21.26
N GLU A 341 -19.31 3.39 22.52
CA GLU A 341 -20.12 3.84 23.67
C GLU A 341 -20.24 5.37 23.73
N TYR A 342 -19.17 6.09 23.36
CA TYR A 342 -19.20 7.54 23.24
C TYR A 342 -20.22 8.02 22.19
N PHE A 343 -20.20 7.44 20.99
CA PHE A 343 -21.17 7.81 19.95
C PHE A 343 -22.60 7.35 20.28
N ARG A 344 -22.76 6.23 20.98
CA ARG A 344 -24.06 5.78 21.51
C ARG A 344 -24.61 6.80 22.51
N PHE A 345 -23.78 7.31 23.42
CA PHE A 345 -24.14 8.38 24.34
C PHE A 345 -24.55 9.66 23.61
N LEU A 346 -23.75 10.15 22.66
CA LEU A 346 -24.08 11.36 21.90
C LEU A 346 -25.36 11.21 21.07
N ALA A 347 -25.58 10.05 20.46
CA ALA A 347 -26.81 9.79 19.71
C ALA A 347 -28.05 9.86 20.61
N LYS A 348 -27.93 9.44 21.87
CA LYS A 348 -29.01 9.54 22.85
C LYS A 348 -29.27 10.98 23.29
N GLU A 349 -28.21 11.74 23.61
CA GLU A 349 -28.32 13.16 23.97
C GLU A 349 -28.92 14.00 22.84
N ASN A 350 -28.62 13.64 21.59
CA ASN A 350 -29.12 14.33 20.40
C ASN A 350 -30.46 13.76 19.88
N GLU A 351 -31.14 12.87 20.62
CA GLU A 351 -32.41 12.23 20.22
C GLU A 351 -32.36 11.50 18.85
N THR A 352 -31.19 11.00 18.45
CA THR A 352 -30.94 10.33 17.15
C THR A 352 -30.52 8.86 17.30
N GLU A 353 -30.75 8.27 18.47
CA GLU A 353 -30.40 6.89 18.83
C GLU A 353 -30.93 5.85 17.82
N ALA A 354 -32.15 6.01 17.33
CA ALA A 354 -32.73 5.09 16.34
C ALA A 354 -31.94 5.07 15.02
N THR A 355 -31.48 6.24 14.56
CA THR A 355 -30.67 6.36 13.34
C THR A 355 -29.28 5.75 13.55
N PHE A 356 -28.64 6.05 14.69
CA PHE A 356 -27.33 5.47 15.03
C PHE A 356 -27.39 3.94 15.12
N LYS A 357 -28.44 3.39 15.76
CA LYS A 357 -28.70 1.95 15.86
C LYS A 357 -28.84 1.32 14.47
N SER A 358 -29.67 1.92 13.61
CA SER A 358 -29.88 1.43 12.24
C SER A 358 -28.58 1.38 11.44
N LEU A 359 -27.79 2.47 11.46
CA LEU A 359 -26.51 2.55 10.75
C LEU A 359 -25.47 1.58 11.32
N SER A 360 -25.40 1.44 12.64
CA SER A 360 -24.48 0.51 13.30
C SER A 360 -24.80 -0.95 12.97
N ILE A 361 -26.08 -1.33 12.98
CA ILE A 361 -26.52 -2.68 12.60
C ILE A 361 -26.25 -2.94 11.11
N LYS A 362 -26.53 -1.97 10.23
CA LYS A 362 -26.21 -2.05 8.81
C LYS A 362 -24.71 -2.26 8.60
N TYR A 363 -23.87 -1.45 9.25
CA TYR A 363 -22.43 -1.56 9.16
C TYR A 363 -21.93 -2.93 9.67
N LYS A 364 -22.40 -3.37 10.84
CA LYS A 364 -22.04 -4.68 11.40
C LYS A 364 -22.28 -5.80 10.41
N ARG A 365 -23.48 -5.88 9.82
CA ARG A 365 -23.82 -6.88 8.82
C ARG A 365 -22.86 -6.83 7.62
N VAL A 366 -22.59 -5.64 7.09
CA VAL A 366 -21.71 -5.46 5.93
C VAL A 366 -20.26 -5.81 6.26
N ALA A 367 -19.77 -5.51 7.46
CA ALA A 367 -18.42 -5.89 7.91
C ALA A 367 -18.25 -7.42 8.04
N GLU A 368 -19.27 -8.10 8.58
CA GLU A 368 -19.31 -9.57 8.67
C GLU A 368 -19.38 -10.22 7.29
N GLU A 369 -20.23 -9.71 6.40
CA GLU A 369 -20.33 -10.14 4.99
C GLU A 369 -18.99 -9.93 4.25
N PHE A 370 -18.36 -8.76 4.42
CA PHE A 370 -17.08 -8.41 3.81
C PHE A 370 -15.97 -9.38 4.22
N THR A 371 -15.91 -9.76 5.50
CA THR A 371 -14.91 -10.74 6.00
C THR A 371 -15.04 -12.10 5.30
N VAL A 372 -16.28 -12.60 5.13
CA VAL A 372 -16.54 -13.85 4.41
C VAL A 372 -16.14 -13.74 2.93
N GLN A 373 -16.46 -12.60 2.31
CA GLN A 373 -16.14 -12.32 0.90
C GLN A 373 -14.63 -12.21 0.65
N GLU A 374 -13.89 -11.52 1.52
CA GLU A 374 -12.42 -11.42 1.44
C GLU A 374 -11.76 -12.79 1.54
N HIS A 375 -12.25 -13.66 2.44
CA HIS A 375 -11.75 -15.04 2.52
C HIS A 375 -12.00 -15.83 1.23
N ALA A 376 -13.20 -15.73 0.66
CA ALA A 376 -13.50 -16.40 -0.61
C ALA A 376 -12.61 -15.91 -1.77
N TYR A 377 -12.35 -14.60 -1.84
CA TYR A 377 -11.43 -14.00 -2.81
C TYR A 377 -9.98 -14.48 -2.58
N SER A 378 -9.49 -14.40 -1.35
CA SER A 378 -8.11 -14.75 -0.99
C SER A 378 -7.83 -16.24 -1.20
N ASP A 379 -8.76 -17.13 -0.83
CA ASP A 379 -8.64 -18.58 -1.07
C ASP A 379 -8.49 -18.88 -2.56
N LEU A 380 -9.30 -18.24 -3.41
CA LEU A 380 -9.23 -18.42 -4.86
C LEU A 380 -7.96 -17.79 -5.46
N ALA A 381 -7.58 -16.59 -5.05
CA ALA A 381 -6.34 -15.92 -5.48
C ALA A 381 -5.09 -16.75 -5.15
N ASN A 382 -5.05 -17.34 -3.95
CA ASN A 382 -3.98 -18.25 -3.56
C ASN A 382 -4.01 -19.54 -4.39
N ALA A 383 -5.20 -20.09 -4.66
CA ALA A 383 -5.36 -21.27 -5.50
C ALA A 383 -4.91 -21.03 -6.95
N THR A 384 -5.06 -19.82 -7.50
CA THR A 384 -4.68 -19.47 -8.88
C THR A 384 -3.25 -18.97 -9.03
N ARG A 385 -2.55 -18.62 -7.93
CA ARG A 385 -1.18 -18.07 -7.96
C ARG A 385 -0.18 -18.83 -8.83
N PHE A 386 -0.31 -20.15 -8.93
CA PHE A 386 0.59 -20.98 -9.75
C PHE A 386 0.46 -20.74 -11.25
N MET A 387 -0.66 -20.20 -11.73
CA MET A 387 -0.89 -19.89 -13.15
C MET A 387 0.09 -18.83 -13.66
N HIS A 388 0.69 -18.04 -12.75
CA HIS A 388 1.71 -17.04 -13.06
C HIS A 388 3.15 -17.57 -12.98
N THR A 389 3.33 -18.88 -12.77
CA THR A 389 4.64 -19.51 -12.59
C THR A 389 4.84 -20.68 -13.54
N SER A 390 6.10 -21.01 -13.84
CA SER A 390 6.44 -22.22 -14.61
C SER A 390 6.22 -23.48 -13.76
N ALA A 391 5.07 -24.12 -13.94
CA ALA A 391 4.70 -25.37 -13.26
C ALA A 391 4.68 -26.56 -14.24
N SER A 392 5.05 -27.75 -13.75
CA SER A 392 4.87 -29.00 -14.54
C SER A 392 3.38 -29.25 -14.84
N LYS A 393 3.11 -29.92 -15.97
CA LYS A 393 1.75 -30.24 -16.41
C LYS A 393 0.96 -31.05 -15.38
N GLU A 394 1.63 -31.98 -14.71
CA GLU A 394 1.05 -32.81 -13.64
C GLU A 394 0.70 -31.96 -12.42
N MET A 395 1.55 -30.99 -12.07
CA MET A 395 1.28 -30.05 -10.98
C MET A 395 0.09 -29.14 -11.30
N ILE A 396 0.02 -28.63 -12.54
CA ILE A 396 -1.11 -27.82 -13.01
C ILE A 396 -2.42 -28.60 -12.87
N LYS A 397 -2.48 -29.84 -13.35
CA LYS A 397 -3.68 -30.70 -13.23
C LYS A 397 -4.11 -30.90 -11.78
N ARG A 398 -3.16 -31.11 -10.85
CA ARG A 398 -3.47 -31.25 -9.41
C ARG A 398 -3.98 -29.95 -8.80
N LYS A 399 -3.32 -28.82 -9.09
CA LYS A 399 -3.72 -27.51 -8.55
C LYS A 399 -5.06 -27.04 -9.12
N MET A 400 -5.44 -27.44 -10.34
CA MET A 400 -6.76 -27.13 -10.89
C MET A 400 -7.92 -27.74 -10.10
N VAL A 401 -7.72 -28.89 -9.45
CA VAL A 401 -8.75 -29.46 -8.56
C VAL A 401 -9.02 -28.51 -7.38
N VAL A 402 -7.97 -27.89 -6.85
CA VAL A 402 -8.09 -26.88 -5.78
C VAL A 402 -8.77 -25.62 -6.30
N VAL A 403 -8.38 -25.13 -7.47
CA VAL A 403 -9.02 -23.96 -8.12
C VAL A 403 -10.53 -24.18 -8.25
N LYS A 404 -10.98 -25.31 -8.82
CA LYS A 404 -12.42 -25.59 -9.00
C LYS A 404 -13.18 -25.69 -7.67
N LYS A 405 -12.52 -26.18 -6.60
CA LYS A 405 -13.12 -26.24 -5.27
C LYS A 405 -13.33 -24.84 -4.69
N GLU A 406 -12.32 -23.98 -4.74
CA GLU A 406 -12.41 -22.62 -4.20
C GLU A 406 -13.27 -21.71 -5.09
N GLU A 407 -13.27 -21.93 -6.41
CA GLU A 407 -14.16 -21.24 -7.37
C GLU A 407 -15.63 -21.43 -7.03
N ARG A 408 -16.04 -22.61 -6.55
CA ARG A 408 -17.43 -22.85 -6.15
C ARG A 408 -17.85 -21.92 -5.02
N LYS A 409 -17.04 -21.82 -3.95
CA LYS A 409 -17.32 -20.91 -2.83
C LYS A 409 -17.38 -19.45 -3.31
N PHE A 410 -16.45 -19.07 -4.17
CA PHE A 410 -16.41 -17.74 -4.78
C PHE A 410 -17.68 -17.45 -5.60
N LYS A 411 -18.14 -18.39 -6.43
CA LYS A 411 -19.36 -18.27 -7.22
C LYS A 411 -20.60 -18.11 -6.36
N ASP A 412 -20.68 -18.80 -5.22
CA ASP A 412 -21.78 -18.64 -4.26
C ASP A 412 -21.83 -17.21 -3.70
N CYS A 413 -20.68 -16.65 -3.32
CA CYS A 413 -20.58 -15.25 -2.87
C CYS A 413 -20.91 -14.26 -3.99
N LEU A 414 -20.39 -14.49 -5.21
CA LEU A 414 -20.64 -13.61 -6.35
C LEU A 414 -22.11 -13.61 -6.75
N LEU A 415 -22.78 -14.76 -6.69
CA LEU A 415 -24.22 -14.86 -6.95
C LEU A 415 -25.04 -14.07 -5.93
N ALA A 416 -24.64 -14.09 -4.65
CA ALA A 416 -25.29 -13.29 -3.61
C ALA A 416 -25.13 -11.77 -3.85
N ILE A 417 -24.00 -11.34 -4.41
CA ILE A 417 -23.75 -9.94 -4.79
C ILE A 417 -24.62 -9.54 -5.98
N VAL A 418 -24.60 -10.31 -7.06
CA VAL A 418 -25.30 -9.97 -8.32
C VAL A 418 -26.82 -9.92 -8.14
N ASN A 419 -27.36 -10.68 -7.19
CA ASN A 419 -28.80 -10.74 -6.90
C ASN A 419 -29.25 -9.81 -5.76
N ASN A 420 -28.34 -9.02 -5.18
CA ASN A 420 -28.67 -8.13 -4.07
C ASN A 420 -28.79 -6.69 -4.57
N ASP A 421 -29.97 -6.10 -4.43
CA ASP A 421 -30.29 -4.74 -4.87
C ASP A 421 -29.42 -3.67 -4.18
N GLU A 422 -28.86 -3.95 -3.00
CA GLU A 422 -27.92 -3.06 -2.32
C GLU A 422 -26.61 -2.86 -3.10
N TYR A 423 -26.31 -3.71 -4.08
CA TYR A 423 -25.15 -3.58 -4.97
C TYR A 423 -25.50 -2.97 -6.33
N ALA A 424 -26.78 -2.70 -6.63
CA ALA A 424 -27.22 -2.33 -7.97
C ALA A 424 -26.53 -1.06 -8.51
N SER A 425 -26.21 -0.09 -7.64
CA SER A 425 -25.47 1.13 -8.03
C SER A 425 -23.98 0.90 -8.28
N LEU A 426 -23.43 -0.23 -7.83
CA LEU A 426 -22.01 -0.57 -7.94
C LEU A 426 -21.71 -1.53 -9.11
N ILE A 427 -22.75 -2.13 -9.70
CA ILE A 427 -22.63 -3.09 -10.79
C ILE A 427 -23.13 -2.43 -12.08
N THR A 428 -22.22 -2.20 -13.03
CA THR A 428 -22.60 -1.71 -14.36
C THR A 428 -23.35 -2.79 -15.15
N GLU A 429 -24.21 -2.42 -16.09
CA GLU A 429 -24.94 -3.38 -16.94
C GLU A 429 -23.99 -4.30 -17.74
N GLY A 430 -22.86 -3.76 -18.19
CA GLY A 430 -21.80 -4.54 -18.85
C GLY A 430 -21.18 -5.59 -17.92
N ALA A 431 -20.81 -5.19 -16.70
CA ALA A 431 -20.29 -6.12 -15.70
C ALA A 431 -21.33 -7.17 -15.31
N LYS A 432 -22.58 -6.77 -15.09
CA LYS A 432 -23.69 -7.67 -14.77
C LYS A 432 -23.85 -8.78 -15.81
N THR A 433 -23.78 -8.41 -17.09
CA THR A 433 -23.87 -9.37 -18.21
C THR A 433 -22.70 -10.35 -18.21
N ALA A 434 -21.46 -9.86 -18.07
CA ALA A 434 -20.26 -10.70 -18.04
C ALA A 434 -20.24 -11.66 -16.83
N LEU A 435 -20.62 -11.17 -15.65
CA LEU A 435 -20.70 -11.98 -14.44
C LEU A 435 -21.81 -13.03 -14.54
N ALA A 436 -22.96 -12.68 -15.10
CA ALA A 436 -24.05 -13.63 -15.33
C ALA A 436 -23.64 -14.74 -16.30
N ASP A 437 -22.80 -14.45 -17.29
CA ASP A 437 -22.28 -15.46 -18.22
C ASP A 437 -21.28 -16.39 -17.53
N TYR A 438 -20.32 -15.83 -16.78
CA TYR A 438 -19.37 -16.60 -15.96
C TYR A 438 -20.05 -17.52 -14.93
N LEU A 439 -21.14 -17.05 -14.31
CA LEU A 439 -21.92 -17.81 -13.33
C LEU A 439 -22.70 -18.98 -13.94
N LYS A 440 -23.07 -18.91 -15.23
CA LYS A 440 -23.80 -20.00 -15.93
C LYS A 440 -22.90 -21.16 -16.33
N HIS A 441 -21.62 -20.90 -16.55
CA HIS A 441 -20.69 -21.89 -17.10
C HIS A 441 -19.87 -22.59 -16.01
N ASP A 442 -19.65 -23.89 -16.17
CA ASP A 442 -18.63 -24.65 -15.44
C ASP A 442 -17.36 -24.74 -16.30
N TYR A 443 -16.61 -23.63 -16.36
CA TYR A 443 -15.43 -23.53 -17.20
C TYR A 443 -14.35 -24.55 -16.82
N LYS A 444 -13.67 -25.05 -17.86
CA LYS A 444 -12.37 -25.70 -17.73
C LYS A 444 -11.32 -24.62 -18.00
N TYR A 445 -10.25 -24.59 -17.21
CA TYR A 445 -9.17 -23.62 -17.41
C TYR A 445 -7.91 -24.25 -18.01
N PHE A 446 -7.83 -25.58 -17.97
CA PHE A 446 -6.68 -26.32 -18.48
C PHE A 446 -7.12 -27.69 -19.00
N GLY A 447 -6.68 -28.04 -20.21
CA GLY A 447 -7.00 -29.30 -20.86
C GLY A 447 -6.09 -29.55 -22.06
N ALA A 448 -5.88 -30.82 -22.41
CA ALA A 448 -4.94 -31.21 -23.48
C ALA A 448 -3.54 -30.56 -23.34
N ASP A 449 -3.09 -30.39 -22.09
CA ASP A 449 -1.85 -29.73 -21.71
C ASP A 449 -1.71 -28.25 -22.12
N LEU A 450 -2.83 -27.58 -22.38
CA LEU A 450 -2.92 -26.15 -22.71
C LEU A 450 -3.88 -25.43 -21.76
N TYR A 451 -3.62 -24.15 -21.53
CA TYR A 451 -4.55 -23.25 -20.86
C TYR A 451 -5.63 -22.78 -21.84
N PHE A 452 -6.83 -22.52 -21.33
CA PHE A 452 -7.92 -21.92 -22.10
C PHE A 452 -8.03 -20.45 -21.72
N ASP A 453 -7.40 -19.60 -22.54
CA ASP A 453 -7.10 -18.21 -22.19
C ASP A 453 -8.35 -17.33 -22.05
N GLU A 454 -9.41 -17.56 -22.83
CA GLU A 454 -10.66 -16.79 -22.73
C GLU A 454 -11.40 -17.10 -21.42
N GLU A 455 -11.49 -18.37 -21.03
CA GLU A 455 -12.11 -18.78 -19.77
C GLU A 455 -11.31 -18.27 -18.55
N ILE A 456 -9.98 -18.26 -18.65
CA ILE A 456 -9.10 -17.69 -17.61
C ILE A 456 -9.30 -16.18 -17.50
N LYS A 457 -9.45 -15.50 -18.64
CA LYS A 457 -9.75 -14.06 -18.68
C LYS A 457 -11.09 -13.75 -18.02
N ASP A 458 -12.13 -14.55 -18.26
CA ASP A 458 -13.42 -14.41 -17.58
C ASP A 458 -13.32 -14.62 -16.06
N LEU A 459 -12.56 -15.64 -15.63
CA LEU A 459 -12.28 -15.89 -14.21
C LEU A 459 -11.61 -14.67 -13.56
N PHE A 460 -10.54 -14.15 -14.15
CA PHE A 460 -9.82 -13.01 -13.58
C PHE A 460 -10.62 -11.70 -13.68
N PHE A 461 -11.44 -11.53 -14.70
CA PHE A 461 -12.39 -10.43 -14.76
C PHE A 461 -13.37 -10.49 -13.58
N ALA A 462 -13.98 -11.66 -13.33
CA ALA A 462 -14.91 -11.84 -12.22
C ALA A 462 -14.22 -11.63 -10.86
N MET A 463 -12.99 -12.12 -10.68
CA MET A 463 -12.20 -11.92 -9.46
C MET A 463 -11.88 -10.44 -9.23
N ASN A 464 -11.39 -9.73 -10.24
CA ASN A 464 -11.06 -8.31 -10.13
C ASN A 464 -12.31 -7.47 -9.84
N PHE A 465 -13.43 -7.74 -10.52
CA PHE A 465 -14.70 -7.10 -10.25
C PHE A 465 -15.18 -7.35 -8.82
N PHE A 466 -15.16 -8.62 -8.39
CA PHE A 466 -15.56 -9.01 -7.03
C PHE A 466 -14.70 -8.30 -5.98
N GLY A 467 -13.38 -8.29 -6.13
CA GLY A 467 -12.47 -7.61 -5.21
C GLY A 467 -12.76 -6.12 -5.10
N GLY A 468 -13.02 -5.43 -6.23
CA GLY A 468 -13.38 -4.02 -6.22
C GLY A 468 -14.73 -3.73 -5.56
N VAL A 469 -15.77 -4.49 -5.92
CA VAL A 469 -17.14 -4.20 -5.47
C VAL A 469 -17.34 -4.42 -3.96
N ILE A 470 -16.68 -5.42 -3.38
CA ILE A 470 -16.81 -5.70 -1.93
C ILE A 470 -16.11 -4.62 -1.10
N VAL A 471 -14.95 -4.14 -1.56
CA VAL A 471 -14.20 -3.06 -0.91
C VAL A 471 -14.99 -1.75 -0.98
N GLU A 472 -15.55 -1.43 -2.15
CA GLU A 472 -16.35 -0.22 -2.36
C GLU A 472 -17.60 -0.21 -1.48
N ARG A 473 -18.36 -1.32 -1.43
CA ARG A 473 -19.55 -1.40 -0.56
C ARG A 473 -19.19 -1.25 0.91
N HIS A 474 -18.14 -1.94 1.36
CA HIS A 474 -17.70 -1.84 2.75
C HIS A 474 -17.25 -0.40 3.08
N PHE A 475 -16.51 0.25 2.18
CA PHE A 475 -16.09 1.64 2.32
C PHE A 475 -17.29 2.59 2.46
N LEU A 476 -18.27 2.51 1.54
CA LEU A 476 -19.44 3.40 1.53
C LEU A 476 -20.29 3.27 2.80
N VAL A 477 -20.56 2.05 3.26
CA VAL A 477 -21.38 1.83 4.48
C VAL A 477 -20.62 2.25 5.74
N LYS A 478 -19.30 2.00 5.79
CA LYS A 478 -18.44 2.51 6.87
C LYS A 478 -18.43 4.03 6.89
N LYS A 479 -18.30 4.65 5.72
CA LYS A 479 -18.32 6.11 5.57
C LYS A 479 -19.64 6.71 6.04
N GLU A 480 -20.77 6.15 5.64
CA GLU A 480 -22.10 6.60 6.07
C GLU A 480 -22.23 6.64 7.60
N LEU A 481 -21.80 5.57 8.29
CA LEU A 481 -21.79 5.51 9.76
C LEU A 481 -20.86 6.59 10.37
N LEU A 482 -19.66 6.76 9.81
CA LEU A 482 -18.66 7.70 10.32
C LEU A 482 -19.04 9.16 10.09
N GLU A 483 -19.61 9.48 8.93
CA GLU A 483 -20.15 10.82 8.64
C GLU A 483 -21.31 11.17 9.58
N PHE A 484 -22.21 10.22 9.85
CA PHE A 484 -23.25 10.41 10.84
C PHE A 484 -22.66 10.63 12.24
N SER A 485 -21.72 9.78 12.65
CA SER A 485 -21.04 9.89 13.95
C SER A 485 -20.32 11.24 14.10
N SER A 486 -19.72 11.75 13.01
CA SER A 486 -19.09 13.07 13.01
C SER A 486 -20.05 14.23 13.19
N LYS A 487 -21.32 14.09 12.80
CA LYS A 487 -22.34 15.13 13.03
C LYS A 487 -22.83 15.13 14.48
N LEU A 488 -22.65 14.04 15.22
CA LEU A 488 -23.02 13.97 16.62
C LEU A 488 -22.13 14.83 17.53
N THR A 489 -20.86 15.05 17.15
CA THR A 489 -19.91 15.83 17.94
C THR A 489 -20.09 17.34 17.79
N ASN A 490 -20.67 17.76 16.67
CA ASN A 490 -21.05 19.15 16.40
C ASN A 490 -22.49 19.14 15.87
N PRO A 491 -23.51 19.01 16.76
CA PRO A 491 -24.89 19.09 16.33
C PRO A 491 -25.09 20.49 15.73
N VAL A 492 -25.15 20.58 14.40
CA VAL A 492 -25.61 21.78 13.74
C VAL A 492 -27.01 22.02 14.31
N LEU A 493 -27.15 23.08 15.11
CA LEU A 493 -28.46 23.56 15.56
C LEU A 493 -29.31 23.71 14.31
N SER A 494 -30.28 22.80 14.18
CA SER A 494 -31.25 22.74 13.09
C SER A 494 -32.00 24.05 12.91
#